data_AF-A0A6M1ZVA3-F1
#
_entry.id   AF-A0A6M1ZVA3-F1
#
_cell.length_a   1.000
_cell.length_b   1.000
_cell.length_c   1.000
_cell.angle_alpha   90.00
_cell.angle_beta   90.00
_cell.angle_gamma   90.00
#
_symmetry.space_group_name_H-M   'P 1'
#
loop_
_entity.id
_entity.type
_entity.pdbx_description
1 polymer ?
#
loop_
_entity_poly.entity_id
_entity_poly.type
_entity_poly.pdbx_seq_one_letter_code
_entity_poly.pdbx_strand_id
1 'polypeptide(L)'
;MATNPKSTDHEWLKSKIYQLEEEFRWCAMHPNDVSKVGMEQLKQAIDELYNHILKVGGKFLEHFNHFKSQFEYALENFESIKPSQFQQFEDLIQVIIKDL
;
A
#
# COMPACT_ATOMS: atom_id res chain seq x y z
N MET A 1 13.44 28.74 -9.85
CA MET A 1 13.57 27.31 -10.23
C MET A 1 12.17 26.75 -10.31
N ALA A 2 11.65 26.55 -11.52
CA ALA A 2 10.32 25.96 -11.70
C ALA A 2 10.45 24.46 -11.41
N THR A 3 9.99 24.03 -10.24
CA THR A 3 9.82 22.60 -9.97
C THR A 3 8.72 22.10 -10.90
N ASN A 4 9.10 21.22 -11.82
CA ASN A 4 8.17 20.62 -12.76
C ASN A 4 7.14 19.80 -11.95
N PRO A 5 5.84 20.13 -11.96
CA PRO A 5 4.87 19.53 -11.02
C PRO A 5 4.80 18.00 -11.16
N LYS A 6 5.02 17.47 -12.37
CA LYS A 6 5.03 16.03 -12.66
C LYS A 6 6.16 15.25 -11.95
N SER A 7 7.29 15.89 -11.64
CA SER A 7 8.40 15.19 -10.97
C SER A 7 8.10 15.00 -9.48
N THR A 8 7.42 15.96 -8.86
CA THR A 8 7.08 15.91 -7.43
C THR A 8 6.02 14.85 -7.12
N ASP A 9 5.04 14.64 -8.01
CA ASP A 9 3.98 13.64 -7.79
C ASP A 9 4.51 12.20 -7.84
N HIS A 10 5.41 11.88 -8.77
CA HIS A 10 6.03 10.54 -8.83
C HIS A 10 6.97 10.27 -7.65
N GLU A 11 7.75 11.26 -7.22
CA GLU A 11 8.62 11.14 -6.03
C GLU A 11 7.79 10.98 -4.75
N TRP A 12 6.70 11.74 -4.61
CA TRP A 12 5.77 11.61 -3.50
C TRP A 12 5.12 10.22 -3.47
N LEU A 13 4.64 9.72 -4.62
CA LEU A 13 4.06 8.38 -4.75
C LEU A 13 5.04 7.30 -4.35
N LYS A 14 6.27 7.36 -4.89
CA LYS A 14 7.32 6.41 -4.52
C LYS A 14 7.57 6.43 -3.01
N SER A 15 7.77 7.60 -2.42
CA SER A 15 7.98 7.76 -0.98
C SER A 15 6.85 7.15 -0.15
N LYS A 16 5.59 7.39 -0.54
CA LYS A 16 4.42 6.84 0.16
C LYS A 16 4.27 5.33 0.00
N ILE A 17 4.61 4.78 -1.15
CA ILE A 17 4.55 3.33 -1.38
C ILE A 17 5.69 2.62 -0.66
N TYR A 18 6.88 3.23 -0.57
CA TYR A 18 7.95 2.71 0.30
C TYR A 18 7.56 2.73 1.78
N GLN A 19 6.95 3.80 2.27
CA GLN A 19 6.43 3.84 3.64
C GLN A 19 5.42 2.70 3.88
N LEU A 20 4.52 2.48 2.92
CA LEU A 20 3.55 1.39 3.01
C LEU A 20 4.25 0.01 3.03
N GLU A 21 5.27 -0.19 2.20
CA GLU A 21 6.08 -1.43 2.19
C GLU A 21 6.72 -1.69 3.54
N GLU A 22 7.34 -0.69 4.17
CA GLU A 22 7.95 -0.79 5.50
C GLU A 22 6.93 -1.18 6.57
N GLU A 23 5.72 -0.60 6.53
CA GLU A 23 4.63 -0.92 7.45
C GLU A 23 4.17 -2.38 7.29
N PHE A 24 3.98 -2.86 6.05
CA PHE A 24 3.57 -4.25 5.82
C PHE A 24 4.68 -5.24 6.17
N ARG A 25 5.93 -4.88 5.92
CA ARG A 25 7.08 -5.66 6.34
C ARG A 25 7.15 -5.77 7.86
N TRP A 26 6.90 -4.67 8.57
CA TRP A 26 6.80 -4.69 10.03
C TRP A 26 5.63 -5.58 10.49
N CYS A 27 4.45 -5.47 9.87
CA CYS A 27 3.31 -6.33 10.14
C CYS A 27 3.62 -7.82 9.90
N ALA A 28 4.38 -8.15 8.87
CA ALA A 28 4.81 -9.51 8.57
C ALA A 28 5.78 -10.07 9.63
N MET A 29 6.65 -9.21 10.18
CA MET A 29 7.57 -9.58 11.27
C MET A 29 6.86 -9.65 12.64
N HIS A 30 5.82 -8.84 12.85
CA HIS A 30 5.12 -8.69 14.14
C HIS A 30 3.60 -8.90 14.00
N PRO A 31 3.12 -10.03 13.45
CA PRO A 31 1.71 -10.23 13.12
C PRO A 31 0.78 -10.24 14.36
N ASN A 32 1.32 -10.55 15.55
CA ASN A 32 0.56 -10.55 16.79
C ASN A 32 0.39 -9.14 17.41
N ASP A 33 1.23 -8.18 17.00
CA ASP A 33 1.20 -6.79 17.46
C ASP A 33 0.34 -5.91 16.54
N VAL A 34 -0.07 -6.44 15.38
CA VAL A 34 -0.99 -5.76 14.47
C VAL A 34 -2.39 -5.74 15.08
N SER A 35 -2.93 -4.55 15.27
CA SER A 35 -4.30 -4.36 15.72
C SER A 35 -5.21 -3.97 14.57
N LYS A 36 -6.52 -4.22 14.72
CA LYS A 36 -7.53 -3.78 13.75
C LYS A 36 -7.47 -2.27 13.52
N VAL A 37 -7.24 -1.48 14.58
CA VAL A 37 -7.08 -0.02 14.49
C VAL A 37 -5.88 0.36 13.62
N GLY A 38 -4.74 -0.32 13.77
CA GLY A 38 -3.58 -0.11 12.92
C GLY A 38 -3.87 -0.43 11.46
N MET A 39 -4.59 -1.51 11.19
CA MET A 39 -5.03 -1.86 9.84
C MET A 39 -6.02 -0.85 9.25
N GLU A 40 -6.93 -0.27 10.06
CA GLU A 40 -7.81 0.81 9.60
C GLU A 40 -7.03 2.10 9.26
N GLN A 41 -5.96 2.40 9.98
CA GLN A 41 -5.06 3.50 9.63
C GLN A 41 -4.32 3.24 8.31
N LEU A 42 -3.82 2.01 8.11
CA LEU A 42 -3.24 1.59 6.83
C LEU A 42 -4.26 1.71 5.69
N LYS A 43 -5.53 1.36 5.92
CA LYS A 43 -6.60 1.57 4.94
C LYS A 43 -6.70 3.02 4.49
N GLN A 44 -6.68 3.97 5.43
CA GLN A 44 -6.75 5.39 5.09
C GLN A 44 -5.55 5.84 4.25
N ALA A 45 -4.34 5.38 4.59
CA ALA A 45 -3.15 5.65 3.79
C ALA A 45 -3.24 5.05 2.37
N ILE A 46 -3.77 3.84 2.24
CA ILE A 46 -4.00 3.15 0.95
C ILE A 46 -5.06 3.90 0.12
N ASP A 47 -6.14 4.37 0.73
CA ASP A 47 -7.18 5.15 0.05
C ASP A 47 -6.65 6.52 -0.42
N GLU A 48 -5.81 7.20 0.38
CA GLU A 48 -5.13 8.44 -0.03
C GLU A 48 -4.21 8.18 -1.23
N LEU A 49 -3.37 7.14 -1.14
CA LEU A 49 -2.51 6.68 -2.22
C LEU A 49 -3.30 6.37 -3.49
N TYR A 50 -4.40 5.63 -3.37
CA TYR A 50 -5.25 5.27 -4.50
C TYR A 50 -5.79 6.50 -5.23
N ASN A 51 -6.29 7.49 -4.50
CA ASN A 51 -6.78 8.73 -5.08
C ASN A 51 -5.69 9.50 -5.83
N HIS A 52 -4.45 9.43 -5.36
CA HIS A 52 -3.33 10.06 -6.03
C HIS A 52 -2.88 9.28 -7.27
N ILE A 53 -2.82 7.95 -7.16
CA ILE A 53 -2.54 7.03 -8.28
C ILE A 53 -3.58 7.19 -9.40
N LEU A 54 -4.86 7.38 -9.06
CA LEU A 54 -5.93 7.66 -10.04
C LEU A 54 -5.69 8.96 -10.83
N LYS A 55 -5.10 9.99 -10.19
CA LYS A 55 -4.79 11.26 -10.85
C LYS A 55 -3.59 11.16 -11.78
N VAL A 56 -2.59 10.37 -11.39
CA VAL A 56 -1.37 10.16 -12.20
C VAL A 56 -1.65 9.21 -13.36
N GLY A 57 -2.42 8.15 -13.10
CA GLY A 57 -2.68 7.05 -14.04
C GLY A 57 -1.42 6.20 -14.29
N GLY A 58 -1.59 5.09 -15.02
CA GLY A 58 -0.47 4.22 -15.39
C GLY A 58 -0.78 2.74 -15.23
N LYS A 59 0.17 1.89 -15.63
CA LYS A 59 0.03 0.42 -15.55
C LYS A 59 -0.03 -0.09 -14.12
N PHE A 60 0.64 0.59 -13.18
CA PHE A 60 0.64 0.26 -11.76
C PHE A 60 -0.72 0.44 -11.07
N LEU A 61 -1.69 1.13 -11.70
CA LEU A 61 -3.06 1.26 -11.18
C LEU A 61 -3.75 -0.10 -11.04
N GLU A 62 -3.53 -1.01 -11.98
CA GLU A 62 -4.16 -2.34 -11.96
C GLU A 62 -3.61 -3.19 -10.80
N HIS A 63 -2.28 -3.14 -10.61
CA HIS A 63 -1.60 -3.79 -9.49
C HIS A 63 -2.03 -3.20 -8.16
N PHE A 64 -2.16 -1.87 -8.07
CA PHE A 64 -2.63 -1.20 -6.87
C PHE A 64 -4.10 -1.53 -6.55
N ASN A 65 -4.97 -1.59 -7.55
CA ASN A 65 -6.35 -2.01 -7.37
C ASN A 65 -6.46 -3.43 -6.83
N HIS A 66 -5.65 -4.35 -7.37
CA HIS A 66 -5.59 -5.72 -6.88
C HIS A 66 -5.14 -5.75 -5.40
N PHE A 67 -4.04 -5.07 -5.08
CA PHE A 67 -3.54 -4.94 -3.71
C PHE A 67 -4.61 -4.37 -2.75
N LYS A 68 -5.24 -3.25 -3.12
CA LYS A 68 -6.28 -2.60 -2.31
C LYS A 68 -7.44 -3.55 -2.02
N SER A 69 -7.92 -4.26 -3.04
CA SER A 69 -9.02 -5.23 -2.88
C SER A 69 -8.65 -6.38 -1.94
N GLN A 70 -7.42 -6.92 -2.06
CA GLN A 70 -6.94 -7.97 -1.15
C GLN A 70 -6.82 -7.46 0.29
N PHE A 71 -6.33 -6.22 0.47
CA PHE A 71 -6.19 -5.60 1.78
C PHE A 71 -7.55 -5.33 2.43
N GLU A 72 -8.51 -4.78 1.69
CA GLU A 72 -9.87 -4.53 2.19
C GLU A 72 -10.55 -5.84 2.63
N TYR A 73 -10.45 -6.88 1.81
CA TYR A 73 -10.98 -8.20 2.16
C TYR A 73 -10.35 -8.74 3.45
N ALA A 74 -9.03 -8.58 3.62
CA ALA A 74 -8.35 -9.00 4.84
C ALA A 74 -8.79 -8.18 6.05
N LEU A 75 -8.94 -6.87 5.92
CA LEU A 75 -9.43 -6.01 7.00
C LEU A 75 -10.85 -6.38 7.43
N GLU A 76 -11.74 -6.67 6.48
CA GLU A 76 -13.10 -7.16 6.78
C GLU A 76 -13.08 -8.49 7.54
N ASN A 77 -12.09 -9.34 7.24
CA ASN A 77 -11.88 -10.64 7.85
C ASN A 77 -10.69 -10.65 8.84
N PHE A 78 -10.46 -9.54 9.54
CA PHE A 78 -9.26 -9.32 10.35
C PHE A 78 -8.97 -10.46 11.34
N GLU A 79 -10.00 -11.02 11.97
CA GLU A 79 -9.87 -12.12 12.95
C GLU A 79 -9.31 -13.42 12.33
N SER A 80 -9.39 -13.56 11.01
CA SER A 80 -8.89 -14.71 10.25
C SER A 80 -7.58 -14.41 9.50
N ILE A 81 -6.99 -13.22 9.70
CA ILE A 81 -5.73 -12.88 9.04
C ILE A 81 -4.62 -13.81 9.49
N LYS A 82 -3.93 -14.37 8.50
CA LYS A 82 -2.72 -15.17 8.72
C LYS A 82 -1.48 -14.30 8.59
N PRO A 83 -0.41 -14.59 9.34
CA PRO A 83 0.89 -13.95 9.14
C PRO A 83 1.37 -13.94 7.68
N SER A 84 1.09 -15.03 6.95
CA SER A 84 1.44 -15.16 5.54
C SER A 84 0.72 -14.16 4.63
N GLN A 85 -0.41 -13.57 5.05
CA GLN A 85 -1.07 -12.53 4.27
C GLN A 85 -0.33 -11.20 4.35
N PHE A 86 0.31 -10.86 5.47
CA PHE A 86 1.15 -9.66 5.54
C PHE A 86 2.35 -9.75 4.59
N GLN A 87 2.95 -10.94 4.48
CA GLN A 87 3.98 -11.19 3.46
C GLN A 87 3.44 -11.01 2.04
N GLN A 88 2.23 -11.53 1.76
CA GLN A 88 1.58 -11.32 0.45
C GLN A 88 1.35 -9.85 0.14
N PHE A 89 1.00 -9.03 1.13
CA PHE A 89 0.84 -7.59 0.94
C PHE A 89 2.17 -6.90 0.63
N GLU A 90 3.25 -7.26 1.31
CA GLU A 90 4.60 -6.78 1.00
C GLU A 90 4.99 -7.14 -0.45
N ASP A 91 4.80 -8.40 -0.87
CA ASP A 91 5.10 -8.84 -2.23
C ASP A 91 4.31 -8.04 -3.29
N LEU A 92 3.02 -7.80 -3.06
CA LEU A 92 2.17 -7.02 -3.96
C LEU A 92 2.64 -5.56 -4.05
N ILE A 93 3.05 -4.96 -2.93
CA ILE A 93 3.60 -3.60 -2.91
C ILE A 93 4.93 -3.53 -3.65
N GLN A 94 5.81 -4.52 -3.49
CA GLN A 94 7.07 -4.57 -4.22
C GLN A 94 6.87 -4.69 -5.73
N VAL A 95 5.82 -5.37 -6.19
CA VAL A 95 5.43 -5.38 -7.62
C VAL A 95 5.02 -3.97 -8.06
N ILE A 96 4.20 -3.27 -7.28
CA ILE A 96 3.80 -1.88 -7.58
C ILE A 96 5.03 -0.95 -7.67
N ILE A 97 5.99 -1.09 -6.75
CA ILE A 97 7.25 -0.31 -6.76
C ILE A 97 8.06 -0.56 -8.04
N LYS A 98 8.10 -1.80 -8.54
CA LYS A 98 8.84 -2.13 -9.77
C LYS A 98 8.21 -1.53 -11.03
N ASP A 99 6.90 -1.29 -11.02
CA ASP A 99 6.16 -0.68 -12.13
C ASP A 99 6.13 0.87 -12.11
N LEU A 100 6.65 1.51 -11.05
CA LEU A 100 6.71 2.98 -10.84
C LEU A 100 8.02 3.63 -11.29
#